data_AF-D6ZF52-F1
#
_entry.id   AF-D6ZF52-F1
#
_cell.length_a   1.000
_cell.length_b   1.000
_cell.length_c   1.000
_cell.angle_alpha   90.00
_cell.angle_beta   90.00
_cell.angle_gamma   90.00
#
_symmetry.space_group_name_H-M   'P 1'
#
loop_
_entity.id
_entity.type
_entity.pdbx_description
1 polymer ?
#
loop_
_entity_poly.entity_id
_entity_poly.type
_entity_poly.pdbx_seq_one_letter_code
_entity_poly.pdbx_strand_id
1 'polypeptide(L)'
;MVGTTAEMIAEDLRRYGEDETAEWVLSCSDDDLVQVCSVASWVYGSGVMLATACALAAVYVRERAPRELSRKRRKPSTVAEGPLLQNGRRPSRAADERAGRHYPFYGVGEDAIEFWRPQEEHKRWRQRRKEVLRHAQERNGQTGLDGFEG
;
A
#
# COMPACT_ATOMS: atom_id res chain seq x y z
N MET A 1 5.07 6.70 -1.80
CA MET A 1 4.63 5.81 -0.71
C MET A 1 4.26 6.67 0.49
N VAL A 2 3.26 6.27 1.29
CA VAL A 2 2.90 6.99 2.52
C VAL A 2 3.93 6.68 3.61
N GLY A 3 4.47 7.70 4.26
CA GLY A 3 5.45 7.58 5.35
C GLY A 3 4.82 7.32 6.73
N THR A 4 3.93 6.31 6.83
CA THR A 4 3.27 5.94 8.10
C THR A 4 4.04 4.84 8.83
N THR A 5 3.85 4.73 10.15
CA THR A 5 4.40 3.64 10.97
C THR A 5 3.38 2.51 11.12
N ALA A 6 3.84 1.30 11.45
CA ALA A 6 2.98 0.15 11.73
C ALA A 6 2.04 0.43 12.91
N GLU A 7 2.51 1.17 13.92
CA GLU A 7 1.79 1.53 15.13
C GLU A 7 0.67 2.53 14.86
N MET A 8 0.91 3.51 13.98
CA MET A 8 -0.14 4.41 13.51
C MET A 8 -1.22 3.66 12.75
N ILE A 9 -0.83 2.74 11.86
CA ILE A 9 -1.78 1.90 11.11
C ILE A 9 -2.60 1.02 12.08
N ALA A 10 -1.94 0.38 13.05
CA ALA A 10 -2.61 -0.47 14.04
C ALA A 10 -3.63 0.31 14.86
N GLU A 11 -3.31 1.54 15.28
CA GLU A 11 -4.24 2.38 16.01
C GLU A 11 -5.47 2.75 15.16
N ASP A 12 -5.27 3.17 13.91
CA ASP A 12 -6.39 3.45 13.01
C ASP A 12 -7.27 2.21 12.80
N LEU A 13 -6.68 1.03 12.61
CA LEU A 13 -7.39 -0.24 12.48
C LEU A 13 -8.29 -0.55 13.69
N ARG A 14 -7.78 -0.41 14.92
CA ARG A 14 -8.60 -0.58 16.15
C ARG A 14 -9.78 0.38 16.19
N ARG A 15 -9.58 1.62 15.73
CA ARG A 15 -10.66 2.62 15.65
C ARG A 15 -11.74 2.24 14.63
N TYR A 16 -11.40 1.47 13.61
CA TYR A 16 -12.33 0.85 12.67
C TYR A 16 -12.88 -0.53 13.13
N GLY A 17 -12.42 -1.05 14.27
CA GLY A 17 -12.83 -2.35 14.79
C GLY A 17 -12.15 -3.54 14.09
N GLU A 18 -10.98 -3.31 13.50
CA GLU A 18 -10.17 -4.32 12.80
C GLU A 18 -9.06 -4.85 13.72
N ASP A 19 -9.42 -5.36 14.90
CA ASP A 19 -8.48 -5.66 15.99
C ASP A 19 -7.44 -6.73 15.59
N GLU A 20 -7.87 -7.80 14.92
CA GLU A 20 -6.95 -8.84 14.44
C GLU A 20 -5.96 -8.31 13.39
N THR A 21 -6.41 -7.43 12.50
CA THR A 21 -5.54 -6.81 11.49
C THR A 21 -4.58 -5.83 12.15
N ALA A 22 -5.00 -5.15 13.22
CA ALA A 22 -4.14 -4.28 14.01
C ALA A 22 -3.02 -5.06 14.70
N GLU A 23 -3.30 -6.25 15.24
CA GLU A 23 -2.26 -7.13 15.82
C GLU A 23 -1.32 -7.66 14.75
N TRP A 24 -1.86 -8.05 13.59
CA TRP A 24 -1.07 -8.52 12.47
C TRP A 24 -0.09 -7.46 11.96
N VAL A 25 -0.51 -6.21 11.74
CA VAL A 25 0.37 -5.18 11.15
C VAL A 25 1.57 -4.83 12.04
N LEU A 26 1.43 -5.00 13.35
CA LEU A 26 2.54 -4.79 14.30
C LEU A 26 3.63 -5.85 14.17
N SER A 27 3.28 -7.06 13.72
CA SER A 27 4.19 -8.21 13.60
C SER A 27 4.44 -8.67 12.17
N CYS A 28 3.83 -8.02 11.17
CA CYS A 28 3.97 -8.39 9.77
C CYS A 28 5.39 -8.16 9.25
N SER A 29 5.73 -8.84 8.15
CA SER A 29 7.03 -8.66 7.50
C SER A 29 7.20 -7.23 6.98
N ASP A 30 8.45 -6.81 6.78
CA ASP A 30 8.72 -5.52 6.13
C ASP A 30 8.16 -5.44 4.71
N ASP A 31 8.16 -6.56 3.98
CA ASP A 31 7.60 -6.63 2.62
C ASP A 31 6.08 -6.42 2.65
N ASP A 32 5.37 -7.01 3.61
CA ASP A 32 3.94 -6.76 3.80
C ASP A 32 3.70 -5.29 4.19
N LEU A 33 4.52 -4.72 5.08
CA LEU A 33 4.37 -3.32 5.49
C LEU A 33 4.61 -2.35 4.32
N VAL A 34 5.61 -2.62 3.48
CA VAL A 34 5.82 -1.91 2.20
C VAL A 34 4.60 -2.06 1.29
N GLN A 35 4.04 -3.26 1.18
CA GLN A 35 2.86 -3.52 0.38
C GLN A 35 1.66 -2.70 0.89
N VAL A 36 1.45 -2.66 2.21
CA VAL A 36 0.39 -1.85 2.85
C VAL A 36 0.59 -0.38 2.53
N CYS A 37 1.79 0.18 2.74
CA CYS A 37 2.06 1.59 2.46
C CYS A 37 1.94 1.93 0.96
N SER A 38 2.24 0.98 0.07
CA SER A 38 2.09 1.13 -1.38
C SER A 38 0.62 1.17 -1.79
N VAL A 39 -0.16 0.19 -1.35
CA VAL A 39 -1.61 0.11 -1.61
C VAL A 39 -2.32 1.31 -0.98
N ALA A 40 -1.97 1.70 0.24
CA ALA A 40 -2.51 2.88 0.91
C ALA A 40 -2.23 4.17 0.13
N SER A 41 -1.01 4.32 -0.42
CA SER A 41 -0.67 5.46 -1.28
C SER A 41 -1.54 5.51 -2.54
N TRP A 42 -1.86 4.36 -3.12
CA TRP A 42 -2.73 4.27 -4.28
C TRP A 42 -4.20 4.60 -3.95
N VAL A 43 -4.74 4.03 -2.87
CA VAL A 43 -6.11 4.31 -2.38
C VAL A 43 -6.24 5.77 -1.95
N TYR A 44 -5.24 6.33 -1.27
CA TYR A 44 -5.23 7.74 -0.88
C TYR A 44 -5.31 8.66 -2.11
N GLY A 45 -4.61 8.30 -3.19
CA GLY A 45 -4.66 9.02 -4.46
C GLY A 45 -6.04 9.07 -5.12
N SER A 46 -7.00 8.23 -4.71
CA SER A 46 -8.40 8.28 -5.19
C SER A 46 -9.30 9.20 -4.34
N GLY A 47 -8.74 9.96 -3.40
CA GLY A 47 -9.48 10.94 -2.58
C GLY A 47 -9.98 10.43 -1.23
N VAL A 48 -9.61 9.20 -0.84
CA VAL A 48 -9.94 8.63 0.48
C VAL A 48 -9.03 9.23 1.55
N MET A 49 -9.52 9.47 2.77
CA MET A 49 -8.68 9.95 3.88
C MET A 49 -7.53 8.98 4.18
N LEU A 50 -6.35 9.50 4.50
CA LEU A 50 -5.13 8.71 4.71
C LEU A 50 -5.30 7.54 5.70
N ALA A 51 -5.89 7.82 6.86
CA ALA A 51 -6.18 6.79 7.87
C ALA A 51 -7.08 5.66 7.34
N THR A 52 -8.13 6.02 6.59
CA THR A 52 -9.02 5.04 5.94
C THR A 52 -8.26 4.25 4.88
N ALA A 53 -7.43 4.90 4.07
CA ALA A 53 -6.63 4.26 3.04
C ALA A 53 -5.62 3.25 3.62
N CYS A 54 -4.96 3.60 4.72
CA CYS A 54 -4.08 2.70 5.47
C CYS A 54 -4.83 1.49 6.03
N ALA A 55 -6.00 1.70 6.64
CA ALA A 55 -6.81 0.62 7.19
C ALA A 55 -7.29 -0.35 6.10
N LEU A 56 -7.82 0.17 4.98
CA LEU A 56 -8.26 -0.62 3.83
C LEU A 56 -7.11 -1.43 3.23
N ALA A 57 -5.95 -0.80 3.05
CA ALA A 57 -4.76 -1.44 2.53
C ALA A 57 -4.26 -2.58 3.43
N ALA A 58 -4.23 -2.37 4.75
CA ALA A 58 -3.79 -3.39 5.70
C ALA A 58 -4.70 -4.63 5.69
N VAL A 59 -6.02 -4.42 5.69
CA VAL A 59 -7.01 -5.50 5.56
C VAL A 59 -6.80 -6.27 4.25
N TYR A 60 -6.67 -5.55 3.13
CA TYR A 60 -6.48 -6.18 1.83
C TYR A 60 -5.19 -7.00 1.73
N VAL A 61 -4.07 -6.49 2.23
CA VAL A 61 -2.79 -7.22 2.17
C VAL A 61 -2.84 -8.48 3.04
N ARG A 62 -3.43 -8.38 4.24
CA ARG A 62 -3.60 -9.53 5.15
C ARG A 62 -4.51 -10.60 4.55
N GLU A 63 -5.69 -10.21 4.07
CA GLU A 63 -6.74 -11.13 3.64
C GLU A 63 -6.63 -11.54 2.18
N ARG A 64 -5.79 -10.86 1.39
CA ARG A 64 -5.61 -11.07 -0.05
C ARG A 64 -6.92 -10.92 -0.86
N ALA A 65 -7.87 -10.15 -0.34
CA ALA A 65 -9.15 -9.85 -0.98
C ALA A 65 -9.66 -8.46 -0.57
N PRO A 66 -10.22 -7.66 -1.49
CA PRO A 66 -10.71 -6.33 -1.16
C PRO A 66 -12.06 -6.44 -0.46
N ARG A 67 -12.24 -5.66 0.62
CA ARG A 67 -13.53 -5.52 1.31
C ARG A 67 -13.68 -4.15 1.95
N GLU A 68 -14.89 -3.85 2.41
CA GLU A 68 -15.14 -2.71 3.28
C GLU A 68 -14.56 -2.95 4.70
N LEU A 69 -14.25 -1.87 5.40
CA LEU A 69 -13.90 -1.92 6.82
C LEU A 69 -15.14 -2.31 7.65
N SER A 70 -14.92 -3.01 8.76
CA SER A 70 -15.95 -3.44 9.70
C SER A 70 -16.82 -2.28 10.20
N ARG A 71 -16.27 -1.06 10.23
CA ARG A 71 -17.00 0.17 10.54
C ARG A 71 -16.76 1.24 9.50
N LYS A 72 -17.83 1.95 9.14
CA LYS A 72 -17.76 3.13 8.26
C LYS A 72 -17.22 4.38 8.94
N ARG A 73 -17.23 4.44 10.28
CA ARG A 73 -16.78 5.59 11.07
C ARG A 73 -15.77 5.15 12.14
N ARG A 74 -14.71 5.94 12.30
CA ARG A 74 -13.71 5.77 13.35
C ARG A 74 -14.31 6.05 14.72
N LYS A 75 -13.99 5.22 15.71
CA LYS A 75 -14.13 5.59 17.13
C LYS A 75 -13.22 6.78 17.45
N PRO A 76 -13.53 7.59 18.48
CA PRO A 76 -12.56 8.54 19.03
C PRO A 76 -11.24 7.82 19.37
N SER A 77 -10.11 8.49 19.19
CA SER A 77 -8.84 7.94 19.65
C SER A 77 -8.86 7.89 21.18
N THR A 78 -8.56 6.74 21.76
CA THR A 78 -8.36 6.61 23.21
C THR A 78 -6.88 6.74 23.58
N VAL A 79 -5.99 6.68 22.59
CA VAL A 79 -4.55 6.83 22.78
C VAL A 79 -4.20 8.29 22.50
N ALA A 80 -3.51 8.93 23.44
CA ALA A 80 -2.92 10.24 23.21
C ALA A 80 -1.88 10.11 22.08
N GLU A 81 -1.88 11.04 21.13
CA GLU A 81 -0.86 11.11 20.07
C GLU A 81 0.51 11.31 20.72
N GLY A 82 1.19 10.21 21.00
CA GLY A 82 2.44 10.18 21.76
C GLY A 82 3.64 9.83 20.89
N PRO A 83 4.86 9.98 21.43
CA PRO A 83 6.12 9.68 20.72
C PRO A 83 6.17 8.25 20.17
N LEU A 84 5.47 7.31 20.81
CA LEU A 84 5.40 5.90 20.40
C LEU A 84 4.77 5.69 19.02
N LEU A 85 3.78 6.51 18.65
CA LEU A 85 3.17 6.43 17.31
C LEU A 85 4.09 7.03 16.24
N GLN A 86 4.83 8.10 16.60
CA GLN A 86 5.68 8.86 15.65
C GLN A 86 7.01 8.16 15.35
N ASN A 87 7.57 7.44 16.34
CA ASN A 87 8.85 6.72 16.25
C ASN A 87 8.68 5.21 16.03
N GLY A 88 7.49 4.79 15.61
CA GLY A 88 7.17 3.39 15.34
C GLY A 88 7.94 2.77 14.17
N ARG A 89 7.75 1.45 13.98
CA ARG A 89 8.38 0.69 12.89
C ARG A 89 7.94 1.23 11.53
N ARG A 90 8.93 1.58 10.70
CA ARG A 90 8.73 1.98 9.29
C ARG A 90 9.22 0.86 8.37
N PRO A 91 8.72 0.82 7.12
CA PRO A 91 9.32 -0.03 6.09
C PRO A 91 10.83 0.16 6.00
N SER A 92 11.59 -0.92 5.88
CA SER A 92 13.03 -0.82 5.66
C SER A 92 13.33 -0.21 4.28
N ARG A 93 14.40 0.58 4.20
CA ARG A 93 14.82 1.26 2.96
C ARG A 93 15.05 0.27 1.81
N ALA A 94 15.63 -0.89 2.09
CA ALA A 94 15.85 -1.92 1.08
C ALA A 94 14.52 -2.44 0.49
N ALA A 95 13.50 -2.62 1.33
CA ALA A 95 12.18 -3.04 0.88
C ALA A 95 11.47 -1.95 0.08
N ASP A 96 11.62 -0.68 0.47
CA ASP A 96 11.12 0.48 -0.29
C ASP A 96 11.78 0.57 -1.68
N GLU A 97 13.10 0.41 -1.77
CA GLU A 97 13.83 0.39 -3.04
C GLU A 97 13.40 -0.77 -3.97
N ARG A 98 13.08 -1.95 -3.41
CA ARG A 98 12.50 -3.07 -4.19
C ARG A 98 11.12 -2.70 -4.74
N ALA A 99 10.27 -2.08 -3.94
CA ALA A 99 8.93 -1.67 -4.37
C ALA A 99 8.96 -0.52 -5.38
N GLY A 100 9.94 0.38 -5.31
CA GLY A 100 10.15 1.47 -6.25
C GLY A 100 10.24 1.01 -7.71
N ARG A 101 10.75 -0.20 -7.97
CA ARG A 101 10.78 -0.81 -9.33
C ARG A 101 9.38 -1.14 -9.89
N HIS A 102 8.39 -1.28 -9.02
CA HIS A 102 7.02 -1.63 -9.36
C HIS A 102 6.03 -0.48 -9.07
N TYR A 103 6.55 0.70 -8.73
CA TYR A 103 5.74 1.90 -8.53
C TYR A 103 5.03 2.31 -9.83
N PRO A 104 3.76 2.79 -9.77
CA PRO A 104 2.94 3.10 -8.59
C PRO A 104 2.01 1.98 -8.12
N PHE A 105 2.24 0.71 -8.51
CA PHE A 105 1.24 -0.36 -8.34
C PHE A 105 1.72 -1.56 -7.53
N TYR A 106 2.80 -1.43 -6.76
CA TYR A 106 3.31 -2.54 -5.98
C TYR A 106 2.25 -3.05 -4.99
N GLY A 107 1.87 -4.32 -5.15
CA GLY A 107 0.89 -4.97 -4.29
C GLY A 107 -0.57 -4.68 -4.58
N VAL A 108 -0.92 -3.86 -5.57
CA VAL A 108 -2.31 -3.57 -5.95
C VAL A 108 -2.77 -4.60 -7.00
N GLY A 109 -3.62 -5.54 -6.60
CA GLY A 109 -4.23 -6.51 -7.49
C GLY A 109 -5.40 -5.94 -8.32
N GLU A 110 -5.77 -6.66 -9.38
CA GLU A 110 -6.88 -6.25 -10.27
C GLU A 110 -8.23 -6.24 -9.54
N ASP A 111 -8.39 -7.13 -8.56
CA ASP A 111 -9.53 -7.21 -7.65
C ASP A 111 -9.72 -5.92 -6.85
N ALA A 112 -8.65 -5.40 -6.22
CA ALA A 112 -8.70 -4.15 -5.46
C ALA A 112 -9.08 -2.95 -6.33
N ILE A 113 -8.66 -2.97 -7.59
CA ILE A 113 -8.98 -1.90 -8.55
C ILE A 113 -10.43 -1.97 -8.98
N GLU A 114 -10.92 -3.17 -9.29
CA GLU A 114 -12.32 -3.38 -9.64
C GLU A 114 -13.24 -2.98 -8.49
N PHE A 115 -12.84 -3.28 -7.25
CA PHE A 115 -13.61 -2.98 -6.06
C PHE A 115 -13.61 -1.48 -5.68
N TRP A 116 -12.44 -0.82 -5.69
CA TRP A 116 -12.32 0.56 -5.18
C TRP A 116 -12.33 1.66 -6.26
N ARG A 117 -12.23 1.37 -7.56
CA ARG A 117 -12.38 2.41 -8.60
C ARG A 117 -13.81 2.53 -9.14
N PRO A 118 -14.26 3.77 -9.40
CA PRO A 118 -15.37 4.01 -10.32
C PRO A 118 -15.04 3.48 -11.73
N GLN A 119 -16.02 2.88 -12.43
CA GLN A 119 -15.80 2.16 -13.71
C GLN A 119 -15.04 2.95 -14.80
N GLU A 120 -15.21 4.27 -14.88
CA GLU A 120 -14.54 5.08 -15.90
C GLU A 120 -13.05 5.33 -15.62
N GLU A 121 -12.64 5.33 -14.36
CA GLU A 121 -11.23 5.42 -14.01
C GLU A 121 -10.50 4.08 -14.21
N HIS A 122 -11.21 2.95 -14.20
CA HIS A 122 -10.65 1.62 -14.43
C HIS A 122 -10.03 1.49 -15.83
N LYS A 123 -10.65 2.07 -16.86
CA LYS A 123 -10.12 2.05 -18.24
C LYS A 123 -8.79 2.80 -18.37
N ARG A 124 -8.72 4.02 -17.83
CA ARG A 124 -7.49 4.85 -17.83
C ARG A 124 -6.35 4.20 -17.05
N TRP A 125 -6.69 3.45 -15.99
CA TRP A 125 -5.71 2.69 -15.20
C TRP A 125 -5.08 1.55 -16.00
N ARG A 126 -5.90 0.72 -16.67
CA ARG A 126 -5.39 -0.39 -17.50
C ARG A 126 -4.42 0.11 -18.55
N GLN A 127 -4.69 1.27 -19.14
CA GLN A 127 -3.82 1.94 -20.10
C GLN A 127 -2.45 2.29 -19.50
N ARG A 128 -2.42 3.02 -18.36
CA ARG A 128 -1.16 3.46 -17.72
C ARG A 128 -0.32 2.30 -17.19
N ARG A 129 -0.94 1.23 -16.65
CA ARG A 129 -0.20 0.05 -16.20
C ARG A 129 0.51 -0.65 -17.36
N LYS A 130 -0.16 -0.78 -18.51
CA LYS A 130 0.46 -1.34 -19.72
C LYS A 130 1.67 -0.50 -20.15
N GLU A 131 1.56 0.83 -20.14
CA GLU A 131 2.67 1.72 -20.49
C GLU A 131 3.85 1.62 -19.51
N VAL A 132 3.59 1.63 -18.20
CA VAL A 132 4.65 1.50 -17.18
C VAL A 132 5.36 0.15 -17.28
N LEU A 133 4.61 -0.94 -17.44
CA LEU A 133 5.19 -2.28 -17.62
C LEU A 133 6.00 -2.38 -18.93
N ARG A 134 5.51 -1.78 -20.02
CA ARG A 134 6.24 -1.71 -21.29
C ARG A 134 7.57 -0.97 -21.13
N HIS A 135 7.55 0.20 -20.48
CA HIS A 135 8.77 0.96 -20.20
C HIS A 135 9.73 0.29 -19.21
N ALA A 136 9.22 -0.54 -18.29
CA ALA A 136 10.06 -1.36 -17.42
C ALA A 136 10.73 -2.50 -18.21
N GLN A 137 10.03 -3.12 -19.15
CA GLN A 137 10.57 -4.15 -20.05
C GLN A 137 11.61 -3.57 -21.02
N GLU A 138 11.33 -2.42 -21.63
CA GLU A 138 12.27 -1.72 -22.53
C GLU A 138 13.59 -1.37 -21.81
N ARG A 139 13.50 -0.86 -20.57
CA ARG A 139 14.69 -0.54 -19.75
C ARG A 139 15.50 -1.77 -19.34
N ASN A 140 14.86 -2.90 -19.10
CA ASN A 140 15.57 -4.16 -18.80
C ASN A 140 16.15 -4.82 -20.06
N GLY A 141 15.64 -4.50 -21.25
CA GLY A 141 16.19 -4.98 -22.53
C GLY A 141 17.44 -4.22 -22.99
N GLN A 142 17.58 -2.94 -22.63
CA GLN A 142 18.72 -2.11 -23.03
C GLN A 142 19.99 -2.35 -22.20
N THR A 143 19.89 -2.86 -20.97
CA THR A 143 21.05 -3.20 -20.13
C THR A 143 21.77 -4.50 -20.53
N GLY A 144 21.31 -5.19 -21.59
CA GLY A 144 21.87 -6.45 -22.06
C GLY A 144 22.82 -6.38 -23.28
N LEU A 145 23.08 -5.20 -23.86
CA LEU A 145 23.83 -5.10 -25.13
C LEU A 145 25.11 -4.25 -25.11
N ASP A 146 25.44 -3.53 -24.03
CA ASP A 146 26.64 -2.67 -23.98
C ASP A 146 27.80 -3.26 -23.15
N GLY A 147 27.98 -4.58 -23.19
CA GLY A 147 28.95 -5.27 -22.34
C GLY A 147 29.69 -6.42 -23.01
N PHE A 148 30.01 -6.33 -24.31
CA PHE A 148 30.95 -7.26 -24.95
C PHE A 148 31.57 -6.65 -26.21
N GLU A 149 32.61 -5.83 -26.04
CA GLU A 149 33.65 -5.70 -27.06
C GLU A 149 35.01 -5.81 -26.33
N GLY A 150 35.69 -6.91 -26.60
CA GLY A 150 37.10 -7.14 -26.29
C GLY A 150 37.89 -7.20 -27.59
#